data_AF-A0A1I3T0L9-F1
#
_entry.id   AF-A0A1I3T0L9-F1
#
_cell.length_a   1.000
_cell.length_b   1.000
_cell.length_c   1.000
_cell.angle_alpha   90.00
_cell.angle_beta   90.00
_cell.angle_gamma   90.00
#
_symmetry.space_group_name_H-M   'P 1'
#
loop_
_entity.id
_entity.type
_entity.pdbx_description
1 polymer ?
#
loop_
_entity_poly.entity_id
_entity_poly.type
_entity_poly.pdbx_seq_one_letter_code
_entity_poly.pdbx_strand_id
1 'polypeptide(L)' 'MTAKSPSTKKPAEQVVKDIRRATRRHFSAEDKIRIVLDGLRGEDSIAELCRKEGIAQSLYYTWSKEFMEAGKRRLAG' A
#
# COMPACT_ATOMS: atom_id res chain seq x y z
N MET A 1 -12.40 -19.78 47.73
CA MET A 1 -11.27 -19.93 46.79
C MET A 1 -11.75 -19.44 45.44
N THR A 2 -11.31 -18.27 44.98
CA THR A 2 -11.81 -17.66 43.74
C THR A 2 -11.01 -18.21 42.56
N ALA A 3 -11.67 -19.01 41.72
CA ALA A 3 -11.08 -19.55 40.51
C ALA A 3 -10.77 -18.42 39.52
N LYS A 4 -9.51 -18.32 39.11
CA LYS A 4 -9.04 -17.35 38.11
C LYS A 4 -9.52 -17.82 36.74
N SER A 5 -10.42 -17.07 36.12
CA SER A 5 -10.95 -17.35 34.79
C SER A 5 -9.81 -17.51 33.77
N PRO A 6 -9.81 -18.54 32.91
CA PRO A 6 -8.80 -18.66 31.88
C PRO A 6 -9.04 -17.54 30.85
N SER A 7 -8.10 -16.62 30.75
CA SER A 7 -8.02 -15.65 29.65
C SER A 7 -8.06 -16.43 28.33
N THR A 8 -9.15 -16.28 27.57
CA THR A 8 -9.27 -16.83 26.22
C THR A 8 -8.32 -16.06 25.31
N LYS A 9 -7.15 -16.64 25.06
CA LYS A 9 -6.22 -16.15 24.05
C LYS A 9 -6.94 -16.14 22.69
N LYS A 10 -6.76 -15.06 21.92
CA LYS A 10 -7.32 -14.95 20.56
C LYS A 10 -6.84 -16.14 19.69
N PRO A 11 -7.68 -16.64 18.76
CA PRO A 11 -7.28 -17.69 17.83
C PRO A 11 -6.07 -17.26 16.99
N ALA A 12 -5.20 -18.21 16.65
CA ALA A 12 -3.91 -17.93 16.01
C ALA A 12 -4.08 -17.22 14.66
N GLU A 13 -5.12 -17.55 13.89
CA GLU A 13 -5.45 -16.93 12.61
C GLU A 13 -5.72 -15.44 12.76
N GLN A 14 -6.42 -15.05 13.84
CA GLN A 14 -6.72 -13.65 14.13
C GLN A 14 -5.45 -12.89 14.51
N VAL A 15 -4.57 -13.50 15.31
CA VAL A 15 -3.28 -12.92 15.68
C VAL A 15 -2.40 -12.71 14.43
N VAL A 16 -2.31 -13.69 13.53
CA VAL A 16 -1.55 -13.58 12.27
C VAL A 16 -2.12 -12.48 11.38
N LYS A 17 -3.45 -12.36 11.27
CA LYS A 17 -4.10 -11.30 10.50
C LYS A 17 -3.81 -9.91 11.08
N ASP A 18 -3.85 -9.78 12.40
CA ASP A 18 -3.55 -8.53 13.10
C ASP A 18 -2.09 -8.14 12.89
N ILE A 19 -1.15 -9.09 12.99
CA ILE A 19 0.28 -8.86 12.70
C ILE A 19 0.46 -8.36 11.26
N ARG A 20 -0.09 -9.07 10.27
CA ARG A 20 0.02 -8.69 8.85
C ARG A 20 -0.57 -7.30 8.56
N ARG A 21 -1.60 -6.90 9.31
CA ARG A 21 -2.19 -5.56 9.18
C ARG A 21 -1.29 -4.51 9.82
N ALA A 22 -0.76 -4.79 11.00
CA ALA A 22 0.10 -3.87 11.76
C ALA A 22 1.46 -3.64 11.08
N THR A 23 2.01 -4.66 10.42
CA THR A 23 3.29 -4.57 9.70
C THR A 23 3.14 -4.20 8.22
N ARG A 24 1.92 -3.91 7.76
CA ARG A 24 1.68 -3.50 6.36
C ARG A 24 2.42 -2.20 6.09
N ARG A 25 3.19 -2.17 5.00
CA ARG A 25 3.88 -0.95 4.57
C ARG A 25 2.84 0.13 4.21
N HIS A 26 3.02 1.31 4.78
CA HIS A 26 2.23 2.49 4.48
C HIS A 26 2.99 3.38 3.51
N PHE A 27 2.30 3.88 2.49
CA PHE A 27 2.83 4.85 1.53
C PHE A 27 2.10 6.17 1.74
N SER A 28 2.87 7.23 1.99
CA SER A 28 2.32 8.58 2.05
C SER A 28 1.79 9.02 0.68
N ALA A 29 1.04 10.12 0.63
CA ALA A 29 0.63 10.68 -0.66
C ALA A 29 1.86 11.10 -1.49
N GLU A 30 2.88 11.65 -0.84
CA GLU A 30 4.14 12.05 -1.46
C GLU A 30 4.90 10.86 -2.07
N ASP A 31 4.99 9.73 -1.35
CA ASP A 31 5.62 8.51 -1.87
C ASP A 31 4.90 8.02 -3.14
N LYS A 32 3.57 7.97 -3.09
CA LYS A 32 2.77 7.53 -4.24
C LYS A 32 2.99 8.44 -5.44
N ILE A 33 2.99 9.76 -5.24
CA ILE A 33 3.23 10.74 -6.30
C ILE A 33 4.62 10.55 -6.90
N ARG A 34 5.67 10.45 -6.07
CA ARG A 34 7.05 10.23 -6.52
C ARG A 34 7.15 8.98 -7.39
N ILE A 35 6.61 7.85 -6.92
CA ILE A 35 6.65 6.57 -7.65
C ILE A 35 5.90 6.68 -8.98
N VAL A 36 4.72 7.32 -9.01
CA VAL A 36 3.98 7.53 -10.27
C VAL A 36 4.78 8.39 -11.25
N LEU A 37 5.39 9.48 -10.78
CA LEU A 37 6.18 10.36 -11.63
C LEU A 37 7.43 9.67 -12.20
N ASP A 38 8.13 8.87 -11.39
CA ASP A 38 9.27 8.08 -11.86
C ASP A 38 8.86 7.07 -12.94
N GLY A 39 7.72 6.40 -12.76
CA GLY A 39 7.17 5.49 -13.77
C GLY A 39 6.72 6.19 -15.06
N LEU A 40 6.22 7.42 -14.97
CA LEU A 40 5.88 8.25 -16.14
C LEU A 40 7.12 8.77 -16.87
N ARG A 41 8.24 8.98 -16.14
CA ARG A 41 9.52 9.39 -16.75
C ARG A 41 10.10 8.30 -17.65
N GLY A 42 9.86 7.04 -17.33
CA GLY A 42 10.20 5.89 -18.18
C GLY A 42 11.69 5.55 -18.23
N GLU A 43 12.46 5.93 -17.21
CA GLU A 43 13.89 5.58 -17.09
C GLU A 43 14.10 4.08 -16.81
N ASP A 44 13.29 3.52 -15.92
CA ASP A 44 13.23 2.09 -15.60
C ASP A 44 11.94 1.49 -16.16
N SER A 45 11.93 0.17 -16.41
CA SER A 45 10.65 -0.51 -16.66
C SER A 45 9.76 -0.46 -15.41
N ILE A 46 8.44 -0.42 -15.58
CA ILE A 46 7.49 -0.44 -14.45
C ILE A 46 7.73 -1.63 -13.52
N ALA A 47 8.18 -2.76 -14.07
CA ALA A 47 8.51 -3.96 -13.32
C ALA A 47 9.72 -3.74 -12.39
N GLU A 48 10.77 -3.05 -12.86
CA GLU A 48 11.97 -2.74 -12.08
C GLU A 48 11.65 -1.72 -10.98
N LEU A 49 10.94 -0.64 -11.33
CA LEU A 49 10.49 0.36 -10.38
C LEU A 49 9.66 -0.26 -9.25
N CYS A 50 8.69 -1.12 -9.58
CA CYS A 50 7.86 -1.78 -8.58
C CYS A 50 8.66 -2.70 -7.65
N ARG A 51 9.68 -3.39 -8.15
CA ARG A 51 10.58 -4.22 -7.32
C ARG A 51 11.42 -3.36 -6.37
N LYS A 52 11.99 -2.25 -6.85
CA LYS A 52 12.77 -1.30 -6.06
C LYS A 52 11.96 -0.67 -4.94
N GLU A 53 10.72 -0.30 -5.25
CA GLU A 53 9.81 0.35 -4.30
C GLU A 53 9.08 -0.65 -3.38
N GLY A 54 9.14 -1.94 -3.68
CA GLY A 54 8.47 -2.99 -2.91
C GLY A 54 6.95 -2.95 -3.02
N ILE A 55 6.44 -2.66 -4.23
CA ILE A 55 5.00 -2.62 -4.54
C ILE A 55 4.64 -3.62 -5.64
N ALA A 56 3.36 -4.00 -5.69
CA ALA A 56 2.84 -4.75 -6.82
C ALA A 56 2.63 -3.82 -8.03
N GLN A 57 2.88 -4.31 -9.25
CA GLN A 57 2.61 -3.53 -10.48
C GLN A 57 1.14 -3.11 -10.61
N SER A 58 0.20 -3.94 -10.14
CA SER A 58 -1.22 -3.58 -10.11
C SER A 58 -1.47 -2.32 -9.27
N LEU A 59 -0.77 -2.18 -8.14
CA LEU A 59 -0.87 -1.02 -7.27
C LEU A 59 -0.33 0.25 -7.93
N TYR A 60 0.80 0.14 -8.66
CA TYR A 60 1.32 1.23 -9.48
C TYR A 60 0.28 1.73 -10.48
N TYR A 61 -0.33 0.83 -11.26
CA TYR A 61 -1.31 1.22 -12.27
C TYR A 61 -2.57 1.84 -11.66
N THR A 62 -3.01 1.36 -10.48
CA THR A 62 -4.08 2.02 -9.72
C THR A 62 -3.73 3.46 -9.39
N TRP A 63 -2.55 3.70 -8.80
CA TRP A 63 -2.11 5.05 -8.42
C TRP A 63 -1.90 5.95 -9.63
N SER A 64 -1.29 5.43 -10.70
CA SER A 64 -1.07 6.17 -11.95
C SER A 64 -2.40 6.62 -12.57
N LYS A 65 -3.41 5.75 -12.59
CA LYS A 65 -4.76 6.10 -13.04
C LYS A 65 -5.37 7.19 -12.18
N GLU A 66 -5.40 7.02 -10.85
CA GLU A 66 -5.96 8.00 -9.92
C GLU A 66 -5.29 9.37 -10.03
N PHE A 67 -3.96 9.38 -10.13
CA PHE A 67 -3.16 10.60 -10.28
C PHE A 67 -3.50 11.35 -11.58
N MET A 68 -3.56 10.63 -12.70
CA MET A 68 -3.89 11.24 -14.00
C MET A 68 -5.33 11.75 -14.05
N GLU A 69 -6.30 11.00 -13.49
CA GLU A 69 -7.70 11.45 -13.43
C GLU A 69 -7.87 12.69 -12.55
N ALA A 70 -7.19 12.74 -11.41
CA ALA A 70 -7.16 13.94 -10.56
C ALA A 70 -6.56 15.14 -11.30
N GLY A 71 -5.46 14.93 -12.03
CA GLY A 71 -4.84 15.95 -12.88
C GLY A 71 -5.78 16.46 -13.98
N LYS A 72 -6.41 15.56 -14.74
CA LYS A 72 -7.39 15.92 -15.78
C LYS A 72 -8.54 16.71 -15.21
N ARG A 73 -9.15 16.25 -14.11
CA ARG A 73 -10.27 16.95 -13.46
C ARG A 73 -9.89 18.36 -13.03
N ARG A 74 -8.68 18.54 -12.49
CA ARG A 74 -8.17 19.85 -12.10
C ARG A 74 -7.96 20.78 -13.31
N LEU A 75 -7.52 20.23 -14.44
CA LEU A 75 -7.30 21.00 -15.67
C LEU A 75 -8.59 21.30 -16.43
N ALA A 76 -9.62 20.47 -16.27
CA ALA A 76 -10.90 20.62 -16.96
C ALA A 76 -11.84 21.67 -16.34
N GLY A 77 -11.55 22.16 -15.13
CA GLY A 77 -12.40 23.13 -14.41
C GLY A 77 -13.47 22.47 -13.56
#